data_AF-A0A016QMD6-F1
#
_entry.id   AF-A0A016QMD6-F1
#
_cell.length_a   1.000
_cell.length_b   1.000
_cell.length_c   1.000
_cell.angle_alpha   90.00
_cell.angle_beta   90.00
_cell.angle_gamma   90.00
#
_symmetry.space_group_name_H-M   'P 1'
#
loop_
_entity.id
_entity.type
_entity.pdbx_description
1 polymer ?
#
loop_
_entity_poly.entity_id
_entity_poly.type
_entity_poly.pdbx_seq_one_letter_code
_entity_poly.pdbx_strand_id
1 'polypeptide(L)'
;MTPKKDGTELLRVRISSDVAAFLKAKADVAGMPVTELGGALLEYAAQAEANEEGEALVLPTVRQVVRQELNLFLERIFELQVRTYMEAGTARRMVQAAMYYETPLPLEKIKAIEEKQWAMTWEASRKHLDGLLELKQLMGYSEGVFMDKNRRLATGDREEREANHGEV
;
A
#
# COMPACT_ATOMS: atom_id res chain seq x y z
N MET A 1 16.30 -37.09 -4.16
CA MET A 1 15.78 -37.38 -2.82
C MET A 1 16.82 -38.23 -2.09
N THR A 2 17.72 -37.58 -1.37
CA THR A 2 18.67 -38.26 -0.48
C THR A 2 17.95 -38.67 0.81
N PRO A 3 18.20 -39.88 1.34
CA PRO A 3 17.49 -40.40 2.51
C PRO A 3 17.82 -39.55 3.74
N LYS A 4 16.80 -39.17 4.52
CA LYS A 4 16.99 -38.57 5.85
C LYS A 4 17.74 -39.57 6.72
N LYS A 5 19.01 -39.27 7.02
CA LYS A 5 19.74 -39.90 8.12
C LYS A 5 19.28 -39.22 9.40
N ASP A 6 18.62 -39.97 10.28
CA ASP A 6 18.36 -39.54 11.65
C ASP A 6 19.67 -39.61 12.45
N GLY A 7 20.55 -38.64 12.23
CA GLY A 7 21.84 -38.55 12.91
C GLY A 7 22.33 -37.11 12.99
N THR A 8 22.86 -36.73 14.14
CA THR A 8 23.58 -35.46 14.35
C THR A 8 24.93 -35.52 13.65
N GLU A 9 25.20 -34.55 12.77
CA GLU A 9 26.50 -34.42 12.08
C GLU A 9 27.37 -33.37 12.78
N LEU A 10 28.65 -33.70 13.01
CA LEU A 10 29.63 -32.78 13.61
C LEU A 10 30.18 -31.82 12.55
N LEU A 11 29.65 -30.60 12.52
CA LEU A 11 30.15 -29.49 11.70
C LEU A 11 31.18 -28.65 12.46
N ARG A 12 32.37 -28.49 11.88
CA ARG A 12 33.39 -27.54 12.36
C ARG A 12 33.36 -26.28 11.53
N VAL A 13 32.91 -25.18 12.13
CA VAL A 13 32.77 -23.87 11.45
C VAL A 13 33.87 -22.93 11.92
N ARG A 14 34.50 -22.22 10.98
CA ARG A 14 35.40 -21.09 11.30
C ARG A 14 34.58 -19.81 11.29
N ILE A 15 34.57 -19.13 12.43
CA ILE A 15 33.92 -17.82 12.63
C ILE A 15 34.94 -16.83 13.16
N SER A 16 34.69 -15.53 12.97
CA SER A 16 35.52 -14.47 13.55
C SER A 16 35.45 -14.49 15.08
N SER A 17 36.51 -13.99 15.73
CA SER A 17 36.63 -13.93 17.19
C SER A 17 35.45 -13.22 17.84
N ASP A 18 34.96 -12.16 17.20
CA ASP A 18 33.94 -11.28 17.74
C ASP A 18 32.56 -11.95 17.72
N VAL A 19 32.26 -12.68 16.64
CA VAL A 19 31.04 -13.48 16.50
C VAL A 19 31.06 -14.67 17.46
N ALA A 20 32.23 -15.29 17.68
CA ALA A 20 32.38 -16.37 18.66
C ALA A 20 32.16 -15.88 20.10
N ALA A 21 32.66 -14.70 20.45
CA ALA A 21 32.44 -14.08 21.76
C ALA A 21 30.95 -13.73 21.97
N PHE A 22 30.30 -13.19 20.94
CA PHE A 22 28.87 -12.87 20.97
C PHE A 22 27.99 -14.12 21.13
N LEU A 23 28.29 -15.19 20.39
CA LEU A 23 27.54 -16.45 20.49
C LEU A 23 27.70 -17.11 21.87
N LYS A 24 28.90 -17.06 22.46
CA LYS A 24 29.13 -17.53 23.84
C LYS A 24 28.33 -16.73 24.84
N ALA A 25 28.37 -15.40 24.77
CA ALA A 25 27.60 -14.54 25.66
C ALA A 25 26.08 -14.80 25.55
N LYS A 26 25.56 -15.01 24.33
CA LYS A 26 24.16 -15.38 24.12
C LYS A 26 23.82 -16.78 24.67
N ALA A 27 24.72 -17.74 24.49
CA ALA A 27 24.56 -19.10 24.99
C ALA A 27 24.51 -19.12 26.54
N ASP A 28 25.38 -18.35 27.18
CA ASP A 28 25.44 -18.21 28.64
C ASP A 28 24.17 -17.56 29.20
N VAL A 29 23.63 -16.53 28.53
CA VAL A 29 22.36 -15.87 28.92
C VAL A 29 21.16 -16.80 28.76
N ALA A 30 21.15 -17.62 27.72
CA ALA A 30 20.06 -18.55 27.44
C ALA A 30 20.19 -19.89 28.19
N GLY A 31 21.28 -20.10 28.95
CA GLY A 31 21.52 -21.31 29.74
C GLY A 31 21.71 -22.57 28.90
N MET A 32 22.18 -22.44 27.65
CA MET A 32 22.28 -23.54 26.70
C MET A 32 23.71 -23.68 26.13
N PRO A 33 24.16 -24.89 25.76
CA PRO A 33 25.44 -25.08 25.10
C PRO A 33 25.52 -24.35 23.76
N VAL A 34 26.69 -23.78 23.45
CA VAL A 34 26.96 -23.06 22.17
C VAL A 34 26.66 -23.92 20.94
N THR A 35 26.79 -25.24 21.05
CA THR A 35 26.47 -26.21 20.00
C THR A 35 24.97 -26.31 19.71
N GLU A 36 24.13 -26.28 20.75
CA GLU A 36 22.67 -26.33 20.60
C GLU A 36 22.14 -24.99 20.09
N LEU A 37 22.66 -23.87 20.61
CA LEU A 37 22.34 -22.55 20.09
C LEU A 37 22.75 -22.40 18.62
N GLY A 38 23.93 -22.90 18.25
CA GLY A 38 24.42 -22.90 16.88
C GLY A 38 23.55 -23.74 15.94
N GLY A 39 23.11 -24.92 16.39
CA GLY A 39 22.16 -25.77 15.65
C GLY A 39 20.82 -25.07 15.44
N ALA A 40 20.23 -24.51 16.49
CA ALA A 40 18.96 -23.79 16.43
C ALA A 40 19.02 -22.55 15.51
N LEU A 41 20.13 -21.81 15.52
CA LEU A 41 20.33 -20.67 14.63
C LEU A 41 20.49 -21.09 13.16
N LEU A 42 21.15 -22.22 12.90
CA LEU A 42 21.27 -22.77 11.54
C LEU A 42 19.94 -23.31 11.02
N GLU A 43 19.17 -23.99 11.86
CA GLU A 43 17.80 -24.42 11.51
C GLU A 43 16.89 -23.22 11.26
N TYR A 44 16.97 -22.20 12.11
CA TYR A 44 16.21 -20.96 11.91
C TYR A 44 16.62 -20.24 10.63
N ALA A 45 17.91 -20.14 10.33
CA ALA A 45 18.40 -19.53 9.09
C ALA A 45 17.93 -20.31 7.85
N ALA A 46 18.01 -21.64 7.89
CA ALA A 46 17.55 -22.50 6.78
C ALA A 46 16.02 -22.41 6.57
N GLN A 47 15.23 -22.31 7.64
CA GLN A 47 13.78 -22.10 7.55
C GLN A 47 13.44 -20.68 7.10
N ALA A 48 14.18 -19.67 7.53
CA ALA A 48 13.99 -18.28 7.11
C ALA A 48 14.24 -18.12 5.61
N GLU A 49 15.31 -18.71 5.08
CA GLU A 49 15.62 -18.70 3.64
C GLU A 49 14.53 -19.41 2.82
N ALA A 50 14.07 -20.58 3.27
CA ALA A 50 12.96 -21.30 2.62
C ALA A 50 11.63 -20.53 2.68
N ASN A 51 11.36 -19.82 3.79
CA ASN A 51 10.19 -18.98 3.94
C ASN A 51 10.28 -17.71 3.08
N GLU A 52 11.45 -17.08 2.98
CA GLU A 52 11.68 -15.93 2.10
C GLU A 52 11.53 -16.31 0.62
N GLU A 53 12.03 -17.47 0.20
CA GLU A 53 11.81 -18.00 -1.15
C GLU A 53 10.33 -18.30 -1.42
N GLY A 54 9.62 -18.88 -0.45
CA GLY A 54 8.18 -19.11 -0.51
C GLY A 54 7.38 -17.81 -0.57
N GLU A 55 7.76 -16.80 0.20
CA GLU A 55 7.11 -15.50 0.22
C GLU A 55 7.37 -14.73 -1.08
N ALA A 56 8.58 -14.80 -1.63
CA ALA A 56 8.93 -14.21 -2.93
C ALA A 56 8.09 -14.78 -4.10
N LEU A 57 7.72 -16.06 -4.04
CA LEU A 57 6.85 -16.71 -5.04
C LEU A 57 5.39 -16.24 -4.94
N VAL A 58 4.90 -15.95 -3.72
CA VAL A 58 3.49 -15.66 -3.45
C VAL A 58 3.20 -14.15 -3.48
N LEU A 59 4.18 -13.31 -3.13
CA LEU A 59 4.07 -11.85 -3.06
C LEU A 59 3.54 -11.19 -4.35
N PRO A 60 3.99 -11.54 -5.57
CA PRO A 60 3.45 -10.95 -6.79
C PRO A 60 1.96 -11.23 -6.96
N THR A 61 1.54 -12.48 -6.70
CA THR A 61 0.15 -12.93 -6.79
C THR A 61 -0.71 -12.25 -5.74
N VAL A 62 -0.24 -12.16 -4.49
CA VAL A 62 -0.95 -11.45 -3.42
C VAL A 62 -1.11 -9.97 -3.76
N ARG A 63 -0.06 -9.30 -4.26
CA ARG A 63 -0.17 -7.89 -4.70
C ARG A 63 -1.18 -7.71 -5.82
N GLN A 64 -1.23 -8.64 -6.77
CA GLN A 64 -2.19 -8.59 -7.86
C GLN A 64 -3.63 -8.74 -7.36
N VAL A 65 -3.89 -9.73 -6.51
CA VAL A 65 -5.23 -9.97 -5.93
C VAL A 65 -5.65 -8.79 -5.06
N VAL A 66 -4.77 -8.30 -4.18
CA VAL A 66 -5.04 -7.12 -3.34
C VAL A 66 -5.38 -5.90 -4.19
N ARG A 67 -4.65 -5.65 -5.29
CA ARG A 67 -4.99 -4.55 -6.22
C ARG A 67 -6.35 -4.74 -6.88
N GLN A 68 -6.69 -5.96 -7.29
CA GLN A 68 -7.99 -6.25 -7.91
C GLN A 68 -9.13 -6.03 -6.91
N GLU A 69 -9.01 -6.56 -5.69
CA GLU A 69 -10.01 -6.39 -4.64
C GLU A 69 -10.18 -4.93 -4.22
N LEU A 70 -9.06 -4.20 -4.09
CA LEU A 70 -9.11 -2.76 -3.79
C LEU A 70 -9.82 -1.97 -4.89
N ASN A 71 -9.57 -2.29 -6.17
CA ASN A 71 -10.26 -1.63 -7.27
C ASN A 71 -11.76 -1.90 -7.24
N LEU A 72 -12.18 -3.16 -7.08
CA LEU A 72 -13.60 -3.54 -6.98
C LEU A 72 -14.29 -2.86 -5.79
N PHE A 73 -13.61 -2.80 -4.65
CA PHE A 73 -14.11 -2.12 -3.46
C PHE A 73 -14.27 -0.62 -3.69
N LEU A 74 -13.28 0.03 -4.29
CA LEU A 74 -13.34 1.46 -4.61
C LEU A 74 -14.45 1.78 -5.60
N GLU A 75 -14.61 0.97 -6.65
CA GLU A 75 -15.71 1.11 -7.62
C GLU A 75 -17.07 1.04 -6.92
N ARG A 76 -17.25 0.06 -6.03
CA ARG A 76 -18.52 -0.15 -5.32
C ARG A 76 -18.83 0.96 -4.33
N ILE A 77 -17.84 1.45 -3.59
CA ILE A 77 -18.01 2.61 -2.70
C ILE A 77 -18.31 3.87 -3.51
N PHE A 78 -17.60 4.07 -4.61
CA PHE A 78 -17.80 5.23 -5.45
C PHE A 78 -19.22 5.24 -6.04
N GLU A 79 -19.70 4.12 -6.57
CA GLU A 79 -21.08 3.98 -7.05
C GLU A 79 -22.10 4.31 -5.96
N LEU A 80 -21.91 3.73 -4.76
CA LEU A 80 -22.78 3.98 -3.61
C LEU A 80 -22.80 5.48 -3.24
N GLN A 81 -21.63 6.10 -3.16
CA GLN A 81 -21.51 7.52 -2.80
C GLN A 81 -22.14 8.45 -3.84
N VAL A 82 -21.87 8.21 -5.13
CA VAL A 82 -22.46 9.00 -6.22
C VAL A 82 -23.98 8.87 -6.18
N ARG A 83 -24.49 7.64 -6.04
CA ARG A 83 -25.93 7.40 -5.96
C ARG A 83 -26.56 8.10 -4.74
N THR A 84 -26.00 7.93 -3.55
CA THR A 84 -26.51 8.59 -2.34
C THR A 84 -26.47 10.11 -2.46
N TYR A 85 -25.43 10.68 -3.05
CA TYR A 85 -25.34 12.12 -3.28
C TYR A 85 -26.41 12.61 -4.26
N MET A 86 -26.62 11.88 -5.36
CA MET A 86 -27.64 12.17 -6.36
C MET A 86 -29.06 12.11 -5.76
N GLU A 87 -29.36 11.05 -5.02
CA GLU A 87 -30.65 10.87 -4.34
C GLU A 87 -30.89 11.96 -3.28
N ALA A 88 -29.89 12.26 -2.45
CA ALA A 88 -29.98 13.30 -1.42
C ALA A 88 -30.12 14.72 -2.02
N GLY A 89 -29.36 15.03 -3.07
CA GLY A 89 -29.41 16.30 -3.78
C GLY A 89 -30.76 16.52 -4.47
N THR A 90 -31.29 15.47 -5.10
CA THR A 90 -32.61 15.49 -5.73
C THR A 90 -33.70 15.65 -4.68
N ALA A 91 -33.67 14.88 -3.59
CA ALA A 91 -34.63 14.97 -2.49
C ALA A 91 -34.67 16.37 -1.87
N ARG A 92 -33.52 16.99 -1.60
CA ARG A 92 -33.45 18.35 -1.06
C ARG A 92 -34.11 19.38 -2.00
N ARG A 93 -33.86 19.30 -3.30
CA ARG A 93 -34.43 20.23 -4.28
C ARG A 93 -35.92 19.97 -4.52
N MET A 94 -36.37 18.72 -4.39
CA MET A 94 -37.79 18.37 -4.40
C MET A 94 -38.53 18.94 -3.19
N VAL A 95 -37.93 18.89 -2.00
CA VAL A 95 -38.48 19.55 -0.79
C VAL A 95 -38.57 21.07 -1.00
N GLN A 96 -37.53 21.70 -1.55
CA GLN A 96 -37.57 23.12 -1.89
C GLN A 96 -38.69 23.43 -2.90
N ALA A 97 -38.81 22.62 -3.97
CA ALA A 97 -39.89 22.79 -4.93
C ALA A 97 -41.28 22.70 -4.26
N ALA A 98 -41.47 21.74 -3.35
CA ALA A 98 -42.72 21.60 -2.60
C ALA A 98 -43.04 22.81 -1.70
N MET A 99 -42.03 23.57 -1.26
CA MET A 99 -42.24 24.82 -0.49
C MET A 99 -42.61 26.02 -1.37
N TYR A 100 -42.23 26.01 -2.66
CA TYR A 100 -42.46 27.11 -3.59
C TYR A 100 -43.74 26.96 -4.42
N TYR A 101 -44.18 25.73 -4.69
CA TYR A 101 -45.39 25.47 -5.47
C TYR A 101 -46.61 25.25 -4.57
N GLU A 102 -47.75 25.82 -4.94
CA GLU A 102 -49.04 25.49 -4.31
C GLU A 102 -49.36 24.00 -4.54
N THR A 103 -49.61 23.29 -3.45
CA THR A 103 -50.01 21.88 -3.48
C THR A 103 -51.54 21.76 -3.61
N PRO A 104 -52.05 20.71 -4.27
CA PRO A 104 -51.35 19.58 -4.86
C PRO A 104 -50.87 19.83 -6.31
N LEU A 105 -49.63 19.40 -6.61
CA LEU A 105 -49.10 19.40 -7.97
C LEU A 105 -49.55 18.15 -8.75
N PRO A 106 -49.81 18.25 -10.07
CA PRO A 106 -50.01 17.11 -10.95
C PRO A 106 -48.75 16.21 -10.99
N LEU A 107 -48.94 14.89 -11.01
CA LEU A 107 -47.85 13.90 -11.02
C LEU A 107 -46.84 14.12 -12.16
N GLU A 108 -47.31 14.52 -13.35
CA GLU A 108 -46.43 14.78 -14.49
C GLU A 108 -45.49 15.97 -14.27
N LYS A 109 -45.98 17.02 -13.59
CA LYS A 109 -45.13 18.16 -13.21
C LYS A 109 -44.09 17.76 -12.16
N ILE A 110 -44.44 16.89 -11.22
CA ILE A 110 -43.50 16.37 -10.21
C ILE A 110 -42.35 15.61 -10.89
N LYS A 111 -42.68 14.71 -11.83
CA LYS A 111 -41.67 13.97 -12.60
C LYS A 111 -40.75 14.88 -13.42
N ALA A 112 -41.32 15.89 -14.09
CA ALA A 112 -40.54 16.85 -14.87
C ALA A 112 -39.59 17.69 -13.99
N ILE A 113 -40.03 18.06 -12.78
CA ILE A 113 -39.17 18.76 -11.81
C ILE A 113 -38.07 17.81 -11.33
N GLU A 114 -38.40 16.58 -10.96
CA GLU A 114 -37.44 15.57 -10.49
C GLU A 114 -36.33 15.33 -11.52
N GLU A 115 -36.68 15.10 -12.79
CA GLU A 115 -35.72 14.86 -13.87
C GLU A 115 -34.78 16.05 -14.07
N LYS A 116 -35.32 17.28 -14.02
CA LYS A 116 -34.51 18.50 -14.08
C LYS A 116 -33.58 18.63 -12.88
N GLN A 117 -34.04 18.33 -11.68
CA GLN A 117 -33.21 18.40 -10.47
C GLN A 117 -32.14 17.31 -10.44
N TRP A 118 -32.43 16.13 -10.98
CA TRP A 118 -31.46 15.06 -11.17
C TRP A 118 -30.33 15.52 -12.11
N ALA A 119 -30.68 16.06 -13.29
CA ALA A 119 -29.70 16.59 -14.24
C ALA A 119 -28.80 17.68 -13.64
N MET A 120 -29.39 18.62 -12.89
CA MET A 120 -28.63 19.67 -12.21
C MET A 120 -27.74 19.14 -11.07
N THR A 121 -28.12 18.06 -10.41
CA THR A 121 -27.30 17.42 -9.37
C THR A 121 -26.14 16.66 -9.99
N TRP A 122 -26.36 16.02 -11.13
CA TRP A 122 -25.30 15.39 -11.92
C TRP A 122 -24.26 16.40 -12.39
N GLU A 123 -24.70 17.51 -12.98
CA GLU A 123 -23.80 18.56 -13.48
C GLU A 123 -22.92 19.17 -12.35
N ALA A 124 -23.51 19.40 -11.17
CA ALA A 124 -22.77 19.85 -10.00
C ALA A 124 -21.75 18.80 -9.52
N SER A 125 -22.15 17.53 -9.49
CA SER A 125 -21.29 16.41 -9.10
C SER A 125 -20.10 16.26 -10.05
N ARG A 126 -20.34 16.41 -11.36
CA ARG A 126 -19.30 16.31 -12.39
C ARG A 126 -18.16 17.32 -12.18
N LYS A 127 -18.47 18.57 -11.83
CA LYS A 127 -17.45 19.59 -11.52
C LYS A 127 -16.55 19.18 -10.35
N HIS A 128 -17.08 18.48 -9.35
CA HIS A 128 -16.29 17.98 -8.23
C HIS A 128 -15.39 16.80 -8.63
N LEU A 129 -15.86 15.93 -9.54
CA LEU A 129 -15.05 14.83 -10.09
C LEU A 129 -13.91 15.33 -10.97
N ASP A 130 -14.13 16.38 -11.76
CA ASP A 130 -13.07 16.99 -12.57
C ASP A 130 -11.92 17.52 -11.69
N GLY A 131 -12.22 18.10 -10.52
CA GLY A 131 -11.20 18.52 -9.55
C GLY A 131 -10.36 17.38 -8.95
N LEU A 132 -10.90 16.15 -8.87
CA LEU A 132 -10.13 14.98 -8.43
C LEU A 132 -9.12 14.51 -9.50
N LEU A 133 -9.47 14.65 -10.78
CA LEU A 133 -8.56 14.39 -11.90
C LEU A 133 -7.38 15.38 -11.90
N GLU A 134 -7.66 16.66 -11.66
CA GLU A 134 -6.62 17.69 -11.50
C GLU A 134 -5.70 17.38 -10.31
N LEU A 135 -6.26 16.98 -9.16
CA LEU A 135 -5.47 16.58 -7.99
C LEU A 135 -4.54 15.40 -8.29
N LYS A 136 -5.04 14.38 -9.01
CA LYS A 136 -4.23 13.24 -9.45
C LYS A 136 -3.05 13.69 -10.32
N GLN A 137 -3.29 14.59 -11.27
CA GLN A 137 -2.25 15.13 -12.14
C GLN A 137 -1.20 15.92 -11.35
N LEU A 138 -1.64 16.75 -10.39
CA LEU A 138 -0.76 17.50 -9.51
C LEU A 138 0.11 16.58 -8.63
N MET A 139 -0.45 15.49 -8.12
CA MET A 139 0.30 14.51 -7.34
C MET A 139 1.33 13.75 -8.20
N GLY A 140 0.98 13.37 -9.43
CA GLY A 140 1.94 12.75 -10.35
C GLY A 140 3.09 13.69 -10.72
N TYR A 141 2.80 14.98 -10.89
CA TYR A 141 3.81 16.00 -11.11
C TYR A 141 4.72 16.19 -9.89
N SER A 142 4.15 16.26 -8.67
CA SER A 142 4.94 16.43 -7.45
C SER A 142 5.82 15.22 -7.12
N GLU A 143 5.36 14.01 -7.42
CA GLU A 143 6.17 12.79 -7.34
C GLU A 143 7.38 12.85 -8.30
N GLY A 144 7.16 13.30 -9.54
CA GLY A 144 8.23 13.52 -10.51
C GLY A 144 9.28 14.53 -10.04
N VAL A 145 8.82 15.65 -9.46
CA VAL A 145 9.70 16.68 -8.87
C VAL A 145 10.47 16.13 -7.67
N PHE A 146 9.82 15.34 -6.81
CA PHE A 146 10.48 14.71 -5.66
C PHE A 146 11.55 13.71 -6.10
N MET A 147 11.26 12.86 -7.08
CA MET A 147 12.22 11.91 -7.64
C MET A 147 13.42 12.62 -8.29
N ASP A 148 13.19 13.70 -9.04
CA ASP A 148 14.25 14.48 -9.64
C ASP A 148 15.13 15.16 -8.58
N LYS A 149 14.51 15.70 -7.52
CA LYS A 149 15.24 16.29 -6.38
C LYS A 149 16.10 15.23 -5.67
N ASN A 150 15.55 14.05 -5.38
CA ASN A 150 16.33 12.97 -4.76
C ASN A 150 17.46 12.49 -5.67
N ARG A 151 17.24 12.43 -6.98
CA ARG A 151 18.30 12.06 -7.93
C ARG A 151 19.45 13.07 -7.92
N ARG A 152 19.15 14.38 -7.89
CA ARG A 152 20.16 15.44 -7.81
C ARG A 152 20.94 15.41 -6.49
N LEU A 153 20.24 15.19 -5.37
CA LEU A 153 20.91 15.06 -4.06
C LEU A 153 21.81 13.82 -4.00
N ALA A 154 21.36 12.68 -4.53
CA ALA A 154 22.16 11.45 -4.59
C ALA A 154 23.38 11.55 -5.54
N THR A 155 23.34 12.44 -6.54
CA THR A 155 24.49 12.72 -7.41
C THR A 155 25.46 13.72 -6.79
N GLY A 156 24.96 14.76 -6.10
CA GLY A 156 25.78 15.71 -5.34
C GLY A 156 26.59 15.05 -4.21
N ASP A 157 25.97 14.14 -3.46
CA ASP A 157 26.65 13.36 -2.40
C ASP A 157 27.78 12.46 -2.94
N ARG A 158 27.73 12.11 -4.22
CA ARG A 158 28.73 11.27 -4.88
C ARG A 158 29.92 12.10 -5.36
N GLU A 159 29.66 13.28 -5.93
CA GLU A 159 30.69 14.23 -6.35
C GLU A 159 31.48 14.79 -5.14
N GLU A 160 30.81 15.07 -4.01
CA GLU A 160 31.50 15.52 -2.78
C GLU A 160 32.40 14.43 -2.15
N ARG A 161 32.04 13.15 -2.29
CA ARG A 161 32.87 12.02 -1.82
C ARG A 161 34.07 11.76 -2.72
N GLU A 162 33.93 11.96 -4.02
CA GLU A 162 35.02 11.80 -4.98
C GLU A 162 36.01 12.99 -4.89
N ALA A 163 35.52 14.21 -4.62
CA ALA A 163 36.38 15.38 -4.39
C ALA A 163 37.23 15.25 -3.11
N ASN A 164 36.66 14.77 -2.00
CA ASN A 164 37.39 14.58 -0.74
C ASN A 164 38.42 13.43 -0.76
N HIS A 165 38.36 12.52 -1.73
CA HIS A 165 39.34 11.45 -1.92
C HIS A 165 40.42 11.77 -2.98
N GLY A 166 40.31 12.91 -3.69
CA GLY A 166 41.28 13.36 -4.68
C GLY A 166 42.36 14.32 -4.17
N GLU A 167 42.28 14.80 -2.93
CA GLU A 167 43.23 15.76 -2.32
C GLU A 167 44.31 15.11 -1.41
N VAL A 168 44.67 13.84 -1.65
CA VAL A 168 45.86 13.21 -1.01
C VAL A 168 47.11 13.39 -1.84
#